data_AF-A0A3G8JQK0-F1
#
_entry.id   AF-A0A3G8JQK0-F1
#
_cell.length_a   1.000
_cell.length_b   1.000
_cell.length_c   1.000
_cell.angle_alpha   90.00
_cell.angle_beta   90.00
_cell.angle_gamma   90.00
#
_symmetry.space_group_name_H-M   'P 1'
#
loop_
_entity.id
_entity.type
_entity.pdbx_description
1 polymer ?
#
loop_
_entity_poly.entity_id
_entity_poly.type
_entity_poly.pdbx_seq_one_letter_code
_entity_poly.pdbx_strand_id
1 'polypeptide(L)'
;MVIAFYDGVMGPGTGTFLIISLTALVGTGFLESSAMAKVINTGTNLGALAVFAWQGNILWLLGIGLAVANVAGAQLGAHMAIGRGSGFVRWVLLVVVVVMVGKLGYDLVSG
;
A
#
# COMPACT_ATOMS: atom_id res chain seq x y z
N MET A 1 -19.92 0.44 1.95
CA MET A 1 -20.06 -0.92 2.51
C MET A 1 -19.19 -1.93 1.77
N VAL A 2 -19.33 -2.12 0.45
CA VAL A 2 -18.52 -3.09 -0.31
C VAL A 2 -17.01 -2.80 -0.25
N ILE A 3 -16.60 -1.54 -0.39
CA ILE A 3 -15.18 -1.16 -0.37
C ILE A 3 -14.54 -1.42 0.99
N ALA A 4 -15.25 -1.14 2.09
CA ALA A 4 -14.75 -1.38 3.45
C ALA A 4 -14.62 -2.89 3.75
N PHE A 5 -15.55 -3.70 3.24
CA PHE A 5 -15.45 -5.16 3.34
C PHE A 5 -14.28 -5.70 2.48
N TYR A 6 -14.10 -5.18 1.27
CA TYR A 6 -12.97 -5.53 0.40
C TYR A 6 -11.62 -5.13 1.00
N ASP A 7 -11.56 -3.97 1.65
CA ASP A 7 -10.36 -3.49 2.35
C ASP A 7 -9.94 -4.44 3.48
N GLY A 8 -10.91 -4.95 4.25
CA GLY A 8 -10.63 -5.86 5.35
C GLY A 8 -10.27 -7.29 4.93
N VAL A 9 -10.69 -7.75 3.75
CA VAL A 9 -10.53 -9.16 3.31
C VAL A 9 -9.38 -9.35 2.33
N MET A 10 -9.26 -8.49 1.31
CA MET A 10 -8.21 -8.60 0.30
C MET A 10 -7.05 -7.68 0.65
N GLY A 11 -7.28 -6.36 0.78
CA GLY A 11 -6.25 -5.36 1.08
C GLY A 11 -5.61 -4.67 -0.14
N PRO A 12 -5.04 -5.36 -1.16
CA PRO A 12 -4.43 -4.68 -2.29
C PRO A 12 -5.53 -4.22 -3.27
N GLY A 13 -5.46 -2.94 -3.66
CA GLY A 13 -6.37 -2.34 -4.62
C GLY A 13 -7.46 -1.43 -4.03
N THR A 14 -7.73 -1.50 -2.71
CA THR A 14 -8.74 -0.63 -2.07
C THR A 14 -8.45 0.85 -2.29
N GLY A 15 -7.18 1.25 -2.23
CA GLY A 15 -6.76 2.64 -2.51
C GLY A 15 -7.18 3.09 -3.90
N THR A 16 -6.96 2.28 -4.93
CA THR A 16 -7.35 2.60 -6.31
C THR A 16 -8.88 2.67 -6.45
N PHE A 17 -9.63 1.76 -5.83
CA PHE A 17 -11.09 1.81 -5.81
C PHE A 17 -11.62 3.03 -5.07
N LEU A 18 -10.99 3.44 -3.96
CA LEU A 18 -11.31 4.67 -3.22
C LEU A 18 -11.05 5.91 -4.07
N ILE A 19 -9.92 6.00 -4.77
CA ILE A 19 -9.59 7.13 -5.64
C ILE A 19 -10.64 7.26 -6.75
N ILE A 20 -10.91 6.17 -7.48
CA ILE A 20 -11.90 6.17 -8.56
C ILE A 20 -13.28 6.55 -8.03
N SER A 21 -13.67 6.02 -6.87
CA SER A 21 -14.97 6.30 -6.26
C SER A 21 -15.08 7.76 -5.79
N LEU A 22 -14.04 8.30 -5.15
CA LEU A 22 -14.00 9.69 -4.70
C LEU A 22 -13.99 10.67 -5.88
N THR A 23 -13.22 10.37 -6.93
CA THR A 23 -13.18 11.20 -8.14
C THR A 23 -14.52 11.16 -8.88
N ALA A 24 -15.13 9.97 -9.02
CA ALA A 24 -16.39 9.80 -9.73
C ALA A 24 -17.62 10.33 -8.97
N LEU A 25 -17.65 10.21 -7.63
CA LEU A 25 -18.81 10.57 -6.82
C LEU A 25 -18.74 11.98 -6.22
N VAL A 26 -17.55 12.47 -5.87
CA VAL A 26 -17.36 13.78 -5.23
C VAL A 26 -16.91 14.83 -6.27
N GLY A 27 -16.44 14.41 -7.45
CA GLY A 27 -15.98 15.32 -8.49
C GLY A 27 -14.68 16.06 -8.16
N THR A 28 -13.98 15.63 -7.09
CA THR A 28 -12.67 16.19 -6.71
C THR A 28 -11.61 15.77 -7.72
N GLY A 29 -10.59 16.62 -7.92
CA GLY A 29 -9.49 16.28 -8.81
C GLY A 29 -8.79 14.99 -8.37
N PHE A 30 -8.23 14.22 -9.31
CA PHE A 30 -7.57 12.94 -9.04
C PHE A 30 -6.50 13.04 -7.93
N LEU A 31 -5.81 14.19 -7.84
CA LEU A 31 -4.82 14.46 -6.80
C LEU A 31 -5.45 14.55 -5.40
N GLU A 32 -6.58 15.24 -5.27
CA GLU A 32 -7.32 15.40 -4.01
C GLU A 32 -7.96 14.08 -3.57
N SER A 33 -8.55 13.34 -4.53
CA SER A 33 -9.04 11.98 -4.31
C SER A 33 -7.93 11.02 -3.84
N SER A 34 -6.71 11.14 -4.39
CA SER A 34 -5.54 10.36 -3.96
C SER A 34 -5.11 10.67 -2.53
N ALA A 35 -5.16 11.95 -2.14
CA ALA A 35 -4.88 12.37 -0.77
C ALA A 35 -5.94 11.82 0.21
N MET A 36 -7.23 11.99 -0.10
CA MET A 36 -8.33 11.50 0.73
C MET A 36 -8.32 9.96 0.85
N ALA A 37 -8.08 9.24 -0.24
CA ALA A 37 -7.99 7.79 -0.24
C ALA A 37 -6.87 7.27 0.68
N LYS A 38 -5.72 7.95 0.73
CA LYS A 38 -4.64 7.59 1.67
C LYS A 38 -5.05 7.78 3.12
N VAL A 39 -5.73 8.88 3.46
CA VAL A 39 -6.21 9.13 4.83
C VAL A 39 -7.22 8.09 5.25
N ILE A 40 -8.18 7.77 4.38
CA ILE A 40 -9.22 6.77 4.66
C ILE A 40 -8.61 5.38 4.84
N ASN A 41 -7.72 4.96 3.93
CA ASN A 41 -7.05 3.67 4.00
C ASN A 41 -6.17 3.54 5.27
N THR A 42 -5.50 4.63 5.66
CA THR A 42 -4.77 4.66 6.94
C THR A 42 -5.73 4.51 8.13
N GLY A 43 -6.87 5.20 8.10
CA GLY A 43 -7.89 5.11 9.15
C GLY A 43 -8.50 3.71 9.28
N THR A 44 -8.80 3.03 8.17
CA THR A 44 -9.34 1.67 8.18
C THR A 44 -8.32 0.66 8.68
N ASN A 45 -7.05 0.78 8.26
CA ASN A 45 -5.97 -0.07 8.76
C ASN A 45 -5.68 0.17 10.26
N LEU A 46 -5.70 1.42 10.72
CA LEU A 46 -5.59 1.74 12.15
C LEU A 46 -6.77 1.21 12.97
N GLY A 47 -7.99 1.28 12.40
CA GLY A 47 -9.17 0.67 13.00
C GLY A 47 -9.04 -0.85 13.11
N ALA A 48 -8.55 -1.52 12.06
CA ALA A 48 -8.25 -2.95 12.08
C ALA A 48 -7.19 -3.28 13.14
N LEU A 49 -6.10 -2.49 13.22
CA LEU A 49 -5.08 -2.63 14.25
C LEU A 49 -5.68 -2.49 15.67
N ALA A 50 -6.55 -1.52 15.92
CA ALA A 50 -7.18 -1.34 17.23
C ALA A 50 -8.12 -2.53 17.58
N VAL A 51 -8.85 -3.05 16.60
CA VAL A 51 -9.72 -4.22 16.78
C VAL A 51 -8.91 -5.49 17.03
N PHE A 52 -7.82 -5.71 16.29
CA PHE A 52 -6.91 -6.83 16.54
C PHE A 52 -6.16 -6.69 17.87
N ALA A 53 -5.82 -5.47 18.28
CA ALA A 53 -5.22 -5.16 19.58
C ALA A 53 -6.16 -5.60 20.71
N TRP A 54 -7.44 -5.26 20.58
CA TRP A 54 -8.47 -5.65 21.55
C TRP A 54 -8.66 -7.18 21.61
N GLN A 55 -8.57 -7.87 20.47
CA GLN A 55 -8.71 -9.33 20.40
C GLN A 55 -7.47 -10.12 20.88
N GLY A 56 -6.38 -9.44 21.30
CA GLY A 56 -5.17 -10.09 21.84
C GLY A 56 -4.29 -10.80 20.79
N ASN A 57 -4.66 -10.74 19.51
CA ASN A 57 -3.92 -11.37 18.40
C ASN A 57 -2.86 -10.45 17.77
N ILE A 58 -2.33 -9.48 18.54
CA ILE A 58 -1.27 -8.60 18.05
C ILE A 58 0.08 -9.00 18.65
N LEU A 59 0.97 -9.41 17.75
CA LEU A 59 2.41 -9.50 17.99
C LEU A 59 2.99 -8.09 18.04
N TRP A 60 2.80 -7.38 19.16
CA TRP A 60 3.14 -5.96 19.30
C TRP A 60 4.60 -5.64 18.93
N LEU A 61 5.53 -6.51 19.35
CA LEU A 61 6.96 -6.35 19.04
C LEU A 61 7.22 -6.43 17.52
N LEU A 62 6.53 -7.35 16.85
CA LEU A 62 6.67 -7.57 15.41
C LEU A 62 5.94 -6.47 14.62
N GLY A 63 4.76 -6.04 15.09
CA GLY A 63 4.00 -4.93 14.50
C GLY A 63 4.73 -3.60 14.59
N ILE A 64 5.31 -3.26 15.74
CA ILE A 64 6.14 -2.06 15.91
C ILE A 64 7.41 -2.17 15.08
N GLY A 65 8.07 -3.33 15.09
CA GLY A 65 9.26 -3.57 14.26
C GLY A 65 8.98 -3.37 12.77
N LEU A 66 7.88 -3.92 12.27
CA LEU A 66 7.42 -3.73 10.90
C LEU A 66 7.05 -2.27 10.62
N ALA A 67 6.38 -1.57 11.54
CA ALA A 67 6.04 -0.16 11.37
C ALA A 67 7.31 0.70 11.23
N VAL A 68 8.30 0.50 12.11
CA VAL A 68 9.59 1.21 12.05
C VAL A 68 10.34 0.88 10.77
N ALA A 69 10.43 -0.40 10.39
CA ALA A 69 11.11 -0.82 9.17
C ALA A 69 10.44 -0.26 7.91
N ASN A 70 9.10 -0.26 7.84
CA ASN A 70 8.36 0.30 6.72
C ASN A 70 8.54 1.82 6.62
N VAL A 71 8.46 2.55 7.74
CA VAL A 71 8.68 4.01 7.75
C VAL A 71 10.12 4.34 7.35
N ALA A 72 11.11 3.64 7.91
CA ALA A 72 12.51 3.83 7.57
C ALA A 72 12.78 3.54 6.09
N GLY A 73 12.27 2.42 5.56
CA GLY A 73 12.40 2.06 4.15
C GLY A 73 11.71 3.06 3.22
N ALA A 74 10.52 3.55 3.58
CA ALA A 74 9.79 4.54 2.80
C ALA A 74 10.53 5.89 2.76
N GLN A 75 11.06 6.35 3.91
CA GLN A 75 11.84 7.59 3.99
C GLN A 75 13.13 7.49 3.17
N LEU A 76 13.89 6.41 3.32
CA LEU A 76 15.13 6.18 2.56
C LEU A 76 14.84 6.06 1.06
N GLY A 77 13.79 5.34 0.67
CA GLY A 77 13.37 5.19 -0.71
C GLY A 77 12.94 6.51 -1.35
N ALA A 78 12.15 7.32 -0.63
CA ALA A 78 11.73 8.65 -1.10
C ALA A 78 12.93 9.60 -1.25
N HIS A 79 13.83 9.62 -0.27
CA HIS A 79 15.06 10.44 -0.36
C HIS A 79 15.94 10.00 -1.54
N MET A 80 16.11 8.70 -1.76
CA MET A 80 16.91 8.17 -2.86
C MET A 80 16.27 8.46 -4.22
N ALA A 81 14.94 8.37 -4.33
CA ALA A 81 14.20 8.67 -5.55
C ALA A 81 14.29 10.16 -5.95
N ILE A 82 14.17 11.06 -4.97
CA ILE A 82 14.30 12.52 -5.21
C ILE A 82 15.75 12.88 -5.51
N GLY A 83 16.72 12.31 -4.77
CA GLY A 83 18.14 12.65 -4.90
C GLY A 83 18.85 12.11 -6.14
N ARG A 84 18.44 10.95 -6.69
CA ARG A 84 19.07 10.34 -7.89
C ARG A 84 18.32 10.61 -9.20
N GLY A 85 17.17 11.28 -9.15
CA GLY A 85 16.40 11.66 -10.32
C GLY A 85 15.64 10.51 -11.00
N SER A 86 14.96 10.84 -12.10
CA SER A 86 14.01 9.95 -12.80
C SER A 86 14.65 8.69 -13.40
N GLY A 87 15.92 8.74 -13.79
CA GLY A 87 16.63 7.60 -14.37
C GLY A 87 16.81 6.44 -13.38
N PHE A 88 17.10 6.74 -12.12
CA PHE A 88 17.21 5.74 -11.05
C PHE A 88 15.87 5.05 -10.79
N VAL A 89 14.80 5.85 -10.67
CA VAL A 89 13.44 5.34 -10.46
C VAL A 89 13.02 4.40 -11.59
N ARG A 90 13.31 4.78 -12.84
CA ARG A 90 12.98 3.95 -14.00
C ARG A 90 13.71 2.60 -14.00
N TRP A 91 14.99 2.58 -13.61
CA TRP A 91 15.76 1.34 -13.49
C TRP A 91 15.23 0.43 -12.40
N VAL A 92 14.92 0.98 -11.21
CA VAL A 92 14.33 0.21 -10.11
C VAL A 92 12.99 -0.40 -10.53
N LEU A 93 12.13 0.38 -11.20
CA LEU A 93 10.86 -0.12 -11.72
C LEU A 93 11.06 -1.28 -12.70
N LEU A 94 12.00 -1.16 -13.64
CA LEU A 94 12.31 -2.23 -14.58
C LEU A 94 12.77 -3.51 -13.88
N VAL A 95 13.67 -3.40 -12.91
CA VAL A 95 14.15 -4.55 -12.12
C VAL A 95 12.99 -5.21 -11.38
N VAL A 96 12.16 -4.43 -10.69
CA VAL A 96 10.99 -4.96 -9.96
C VAL A 96 10.04 -5.69 -10.90
N VAL A 97 9.71 -5.11 -12.06
CA VAL A 97 8.83 -5.72 -13.06
C VAL A 97 9.41 -7.04 -13.56
N VAL A 98 10.69 -7.08 -13.94
CA VAL A 98 11.34 -8.31 -14.42
C VAL A 98 11.32 -9.41 -13.36
N VAL A 99 11.63 -9.06 -12.10
CA VAL A 99 11.58 -10.01 -10.98
C VAL A 99 10.16 -10.51 -10.76
N MET A 100 9.15 -9.63 -10.79
CA MET A 100 7.74 -10.01 -10.60
C MET A 100 7.25 -10.94 -11.71
N VAL A 101 7.58 -10.65 -12.97
CA VAL A 101 7.27 -11.52 -14.11
C VAL A 101 7.96 -12.88 -13.97
N GLY A 102 9.24 -12.90 -13.58
CA GLY A 102 9.98 -14.14 -13.33
C GLY A 102 9.36 -14.96 -12.20
N LYS A 103 8.99 -14.33 -11.08
CA LYS A 103 8.34 -14.96 -9.93
C LYS A 103 6.98 -15.55 -10.30
N LEU A 104 6.16 -14.79 -11.03
CA LEU A 104 4.86 -15.28 -11.52
C LEU A 104 5.02 -16.44 -12.51
N GLY A 105 6.02 -16.38 -13.39
CA GLY A 105 6.34 -17.48 -14.31
C GLY A 105 6.81 -18.73 -13.57
N TYR A 106 7.63 -18.58 -12.54
CA TYR A 106 8.06 -19.69 -11.69
C TYR A 106 6.87 -20.30 -10.93
N ASP A 107 6.05 -19.47 -10.27
CA ASP A 107 4.86 -19.93 -9.55
C ASP A 107 3.92 -20.72 -10.48
N LEU A 108 3.74 -20.27 -11.73
CA LEU A 108 2.90 -20.94 -12.74
C LEU A 108 3.43 -22.30 -13.19
N VAL A 109 4.75 -22.52 -13.16
CA VAL A 109 5.38 -23.78 -13.55
C VAL A 109 5.54 -24.73 -12.37
N SER A 110 5.65 -24.20 -11.15
CA SER A 110 5.81 -24.96 -9.91
C SER A 110 4.49 -25.36 -9.22
N GLY A 111 3.35 -24.84 -9.69
CA GLY A 111 1.99 -25.23 -9.27
C GLY A 111 1.30 -26.07 -10.33
#